data_AF-Q4WZ23-F1
#
_entry.id   AF-Q4WZ23-F1
#
_cell.length_a   1.000
_cell.length_b   1.000
_cell.length_c   1.000
_cell.angle_alpha   90.00
_cell.angle_beta   90.00
_cell.angle_gamma   90.00
#
_symmetry.space_group_name_H-M   'P 1'
#
loop_
_entity.id
_entity.type
_entity.pdbx_description
1 polymer ?
#
loop_
_entity_poly.entity_id
_entity_poly.type
_entity_poly.pdbx_seq_one_letter_code
_entity_poly.pdbx_strand_id
1 'polypeptide(L)'
;MITGISHINLLVPPGTLNDAYTFYVDTLGLTAAPVPQLQKETTAWFNITPDGKQQIHIAFGQNEPDSPRHPCLRVGSLDDLQKLQQRIYDHHLRGGSAAPLQADPPGDCSGEDQPVRVGEAITDHKNVGEKGVEYPTRFFARDYAGNRLEFSL
;
A
#
# COMPACT_ATOMS: atom_id res chain seq x y z
N MET A 1 -17.74 6.03 23.78
CA MET A 1 -17.00 7.19 23.22
C MET A 1 -15.90 6.65 22.30
N ILE A 2 -15.64 7.29 21.15
CA ILE A 2 -14.67 6.83 20.13
C ILE A 2 -13.29 7.45 20.42
N THR A 3 -12.22 6.65 20.35
CA THR A 3 -10.85 7.07 20.73
C THR A 3 -9.83 7.04 19.59
N GLY A 4 -10.20 6.53 18.41
CA GLY A 4 -9.33 6.47 17.24
C GLY A 4 -9.80 5.45 16.21
N ILE A 5 -9.06 5.34 15.11
CA ILE A 5 -9.24 4.28 14.11
C ILE A 5 -8.60 3.01 14.70
N SER A 6 -9.40 1.95 14.85
CA SER A 6 -8.90 0.64 15.28
C SER A 6 -8.37 -0.17 14.12
N HIS A 7 -9.06 -0.12 12.97
CA HIS A 7 -8.62 -0.78 11.77
C HIS A 7 -9.24 -0.14 10.54
N ILE A 8 -8.62 -0.41 9.40
CA ILE A 8 -9.23 -0.28 8.08
C ILE A 8 -9.44 -1.70 7.50
N ASN A 9 -10.31 -1.82 6.51
CA ASN A 9 -10.46 -3.06 5.75
C ASN A 9 -10.24 -2.79 4.27
N LEU A 10 -9.30 -3.52 3.65
CA LEU A 10 -9.00 -3.46 2.22
C LEU A 10 -9.43 -4.76 1.54
N LEU A 11 -9.80 -4.66 0.26
CA LEU A 11 -10.28 -5.79 -0.52
C LEU A 11 -9.20 -6.30 -1.46
N VAL A 12 -9.09 -7.62 -1.56
CA VAL A 12 -8.19 -8.31 -2.48
C VAL A 12 -8.93 -9.41 -3.25
N PRO A 13 -8.43 -9.85 -4.42
CA PRO A 13 -9.07 -10.93 -5.17
C PRO A 13 -9.21 -12.22 -4.36
N PRO A 14 -10.29 -13.00 -4.54
CA PRO A 14 -10.45 -14.30 -3.89
C PRO A 14 -9.24 -15.23 -4.10
N GLY A 15 -8.81 -15.92 -3.05
CA GLY A 15 -7.72 -16.89 -3.11
C GLY A 15 -6.30 -16.30 -3.04
N THR A 16 -6.16 -14.99 -2.83
CA THR A 16 -4.86 -14.29 -2.85
C THR A 16 -4.31 -13.90 -1.47
N LEU A 17 -4.76 -14.51 -0.37
CA LEU A 17 -4.25 -14.13 0.96
C LEU A 17 -2.74 -14.39 1.13
N ASN A 18 -2.19 -15.38 0.45
CA ASN A 18 -0.74 -15.61 0.46
C ASN A 18 0.04 -14.42 -0.16
N ASP A 19 -0.54 -13.79 -1.19
CA ASP A 19 0.02 -12.57 -1.77
C ASP A 19 -0.09 -11.40 -0.77
N ALA A 20 -1.16 -11.34 0.03
CA ALA A 20 -1.27 -10.38 1.13
C ALA A 20 -0.16 -10.55 2.16
N TYR A 21 0.17 -11.78 2.58
CA TYR A 21 1.31 -11.98 3.48
C TYR A 21 2.63 -11.52 2.85
N THR A 22 2.87 -11.88 1.58
CA THR A 22 4.10 -11.46 0.87
C THR A 22 4.19 -9.93 0.75
N PHE A 23 3.09 -9.25 0.45
CA PHE A 23 3.08 -7.80 0.35
C PHE A 23 3.14 -7.12 1.73
N TYR A 24 2.17 -7.36 2.61
CA TYR A 24 2.05 -6.64 3.87
C TYR A 24 3.10 -7.03 4.91
N VAL A 25 3.58 -8.28 4.93
CA VAL A 25 4.67 -8.70 5.85
C VAL A 25 6.03 -8.48 5.21
N ASP A 26 6.32 -9.13 4.09
CA ASP A 26 7.71 -9.12 3.58
C ASP A 26 8.08 -7.77 2.92
N THR A 27 7.13 -7.12 2.25
CA THR A 27 7.39 -5.84 1.57
C THR A 27 7.21 -4.64 2.49
N LEU A 28 6.08 -4.56 3.22
CA LEU A 28 5.85 -3.41 4.11
C LEU A 28 6.50 -3.58 5.48
N GLY A 29 6.84 -4.80 5.90
CA GLY A 29 7.40 -5.08 7.22
C GLY A 29 6.37 -5.10 8.35
N LEU A 30 5.07 -5.24 8.04
CA LEU A 30 4.03 -5.33 9.08
C LEU A 30 4.05 -6.70 9.75
N THR A 31 3.53 -6.76 10.98
CA THR A 31 3.43 -8.02 11.72
C THR A 31 2.05 -8.64 11.50
N ALA A 32 2.01 -9.89 11.03
CA ALA A 32 0.77 -10.64 10.94
C ALA A 32 0.17 -10.89 12.33
N ALA A 33 -1.13 -10.67 12.47
CA ALA A 33 -1.91 -10.97 13.66
C ALA A 33 -2.74 -12.24 13.45
N PRO A 34 -3.03 -13.00 14.52
CA PRO A 34 -3.92 -14.14 14.43
C PRO A 34 -5.34 -13.69 14.09
N VAL A 35 -5.99 -14.44 13.21
CA VAL A 35 -7.41 -14.26 12.88
C VAL A 35 -8.26 -15.26 13.67
N PRO A 36 -9.55 -15.00 13.91
CA PRO A 36 -10.45 -15.97 14.52
C PRO A 36 -10.43 -17.31 13.78
N GLN A 37 -10.50 -18.42 14.54
CA GLN A 37 -10.29 -19.76 13.98
C GLN A 37 -11.23 -20.09 12.80
N LEU A 38 -12.46 -19.60 12.83
CA LEU A 38 -13.47 -19.80 11.78
C LEU A 38 -13.27 -18.91 10.54
N GLN A 39 -12.38 -17.92 10.62
CA GLN A 39 -12.05 -16.99 9.54
C GLN A 39 -10.66 -17.24 8.96
N LYS A 40 -10.02 -18.34 9.35
CA LYS A 40 -8.79 -18.80 8.69
C LYS A 40 -9.06 -18.93 7.19
N GLU A 41 -8.13 -18.45 6.38
CA GLU A 41 -8.19 -18.46 4.92
C GLU A 41 -9.24 -17.53 4.28
N THR A 42 -10.04 -16.78 5.05
CA THR A 42 -11.00 -15.81 4.53
C THR A 42 -10.64 -14.36 4.84
N THR A 43 -9.69 -14.14 5.76
CA THR A 43 -9.15 -12.82 6.09
C THR A 43 -7.68 -12.93 6.52
N ALA A 44 -6.96 -11.82 6.43
CA ALA A 44 -5.64 -11.65 7.03
C ALA A 44 -5.59 -10.32 7.79
N TRP A 45 -4.99 -10.31 8.97
CA TRP A 45 -4.85 -9.11 9.81
C TRP A 45 -3.37 -8.76 9.98
N PHE A 46 -3.04 -7.48 9.83
CA PHE A 46 -1.68 -6.97 9.97
C PHE A 46 -1.65 -5.79 10.94
N ASN A 47 -0.74 -5.84 11.92
CA ASN A 47 -0.56 -4.79 12.90
C ASN A 47 0.23 -3.63 12.28
N ILE A 48 -0.35 -2.43 12.35
CA ILE A 48 0.34 -1.17 12.02
C ILE A 48 1.20 -0.73 13.19
N THR A 49 0.67 -0.83 14.42
CA THR A 49 1.40 -0.51 15.65
C THR A 49 1.87 -1.78 16.36
N PRO A 50 3.03 -1.76 17.06
CA PRO A 50 3.52 -2.95 17.78
C PRO A 50 2.56 -3.51 18.83
N ASP A 51 1.70 -2.66 19.41
CA ASP A 51 0.69 -3.06 20.40
C ASP A 51 -0.60 -3.64 19.78
N GLY A 52 -0.67 -3.71 18.45
CA GLY A 52 -1.79 -4.29 17.71
C GLY A 52 -3.10 -3.51 17.80
N LYS A 53 -3.11 -2.27 18.32
CA LYS A 53 -4.34 -1.47 18.45
C LYS A 53 -4.81 -0.87 17.13
N GLN A 54 -3.89 -0.68 16.18
CA GLN A 54 -4.20 -0.25 14.82
C GLN A 54 -3.81 -1.34 13.84
N GLN A 55 -4.75 -1.72 12.97
CA GLN A 55 -4.58 -2.85 12.06
C GLN A 55 -5.06 -2.55 10.64
N ILE A 56 -4.52 -3.29 9.68
CA ILE A 56 -5.08 -3.46 8.34
C ILE A 56 -5.71 -4.85 8.30
N HIS A 57 -7.00 -4.91 7.99
CA HIS A 57 -7.69 -6.16 7.70
C HIS A 57 -7.81 -6.32 6.20
N ILE A 58 -7.57 -7.54 5.71
CA ILE A 58 -7.74 -7.92 4.32
C ILE A 58 -8.94 -8.86 4.24
N ALA A 59 -9.89 -8.53 3.37
CA ALA A 59 -11.01 -9.38 3.03
C ALA A 59 -11.05 -9.62 1.52
N PHE A 60 -11.71 -10.70 1.11
CA PHE A 60 -11.96 -10.93 -0.30
C PHE A 60 -13.05 -9.99 -0.83
N GLY A 61 -12.85 -9.47 -2.02
CA GLY A 61 -13.85 -8.65 -2.71
C GLY A 61 -13.33 -8.06 -4.00
N GLN A 62 -14.17 -7.26 -4.64
CA GLN A 62 -13.79 -6.49 -5.81
C GLN A 62 -13.37 -5.09 -5.37
N ASN A 63 -12.17 -4.68 -5.77
CA ASN A 63 -11.73 -3.31 -5.58
C ASN A 63 -12.18 -2.44 -6.76
N GLU A 64 -12.36 -1.15 -6.52
CA GLU A 64 -12.54 -0.18 -7.61
C GLU A 64 -11.19 0.03 -8.29
N PRO A 65 -11.07 -0.26 -9.60
CA PRO A 65 -9.89 0.13 -10.34
C PRO A 65 -9.65 1.62 -10.14
N ASP A 66 -8.41 1.98 -9.81
CA ASP A 66 -7.93 3.36 -9.88
C ASP A 66 -8.54 4.33 -8.86
N SER A 67 -9.25 3.79 -7.86
CA SER A 67 -9.82 4.60 -6.79
C SER A 67 -8.74 5.48 -6.14
N PRO A 68 -9.01 6.79 -5.93
CA PRO A 68 -8.07 7.67 -5.24
C PRO A 68 -8.14 7.50 -3.71
N ARG A 69 -9.12 6.76 -3.19
CA ARG A 69 -9.29 6.49 -1.76
C ARG A 69 -8.11 5.66 -1.24
N HIS A 70 -7.53 6.10 -0.13
CA HIS A 70 -6.39 5.44 0.48
C HIS A 70 -6.36 5.68 1.99
N PRO A 71 -5.83 4.75 2.78
CA PRO A 71 -5.25 5.07 4.07
C PRO A 71 -3.89 5.75 3.90
N CYS A 72 -3.57 6.66 4.81
CA CYS A 72 -2.24 7.22 4.95
C CYS A 72 -1.56 6.65 6.19
N LEU A 73 -0.43 5.97 6.00
CA LEU A 73 0.34 5.30 7.04
C LEU A 73 1.49 6.20 7.47
N ARG A 74 1.53 6.51 8.77
CA ARG A 74 2.63 7.29 9.36
C ARG A 74 3.90 6.44 9.46
N VAL A 75 5.02 6.99 9.02
CA VAL A 75 6.36 6.40 9.09
C VAL A 75 7.21 7.22 10.04
N GLY A 76 7.95 6.54 10.93
CA GLY A 76 8.57 7.19 12.10
C GLY A 76 9.76 8.11 11.78
N SER A 77 10.33 8.03 10.58
CA SER A 77 11.47 8.85 10.17
C SER A 77 11.60 8.95 8.66
N LEU A 78 12.33 9.96 8.19
CA LEU A 78 12.64 10.12 6.78
C LEU A 78 13.47 8.96 6.21
N ASP A 79 14.44 8.45 6.99
CA ASP A 79 15.28 7.32 6.59
C ASP A 79 14.44 6.04 6.43
N ASP A 80 13.50 5.79 7.35
CA ASP A 80 12.57 4.66 7.23
C ASP A 80 11.63 4.82 6.04
N LEU A 81 11.15 6.04 5.78
CA LEU A 81 10.29 6.34 4.64
C LEU A 81 11.01 6.05 3.31
N GLN A 82 12.27 6.48 3.17
CA GLN A 82 13.10 6.22 1.99
C GLN A 82 13.41 4.73 1.81
N LYS A 83 13.75 4.02 2.89
CA LYS A 83 13.99 2.57 2.87
C LYS A 83 12.73 1.79 2.49
N LEU A 84 11.57 2.22 2.97
CA LEU A 84 10.29 1.61 2.64
C LEU A 84 9.94 1.86 1.17
N GLN A 85 10.10 3.09 0.68
CA GLN A 85 9.90 3.44 -0.73
C GLN A 85 10.77 2.57 -1.65
N GLN A 86 12.08 2.47 -1.36
CA GLN A 86 13.00 1.63 -2.11
C GLN A 86 12.56 0.17 -2.12
N ARG A 87 12.17 -0.39 -0.97
CA ARG A 87 11.77 -1.80 -0.87
C ARG A 87 10.50 -2.11 -1.66
N ILE A 88 9.51 -1.22 -1.62
CA ILE A 88 8.27 -1.33 -2.40
C ILE A 88 8.60 -1.25 -3.89
N TYR A 89 9.42 -0.28 -4.30
CA TYR A 89 9.82 -0.11 -5.69
C TYR A 89 10.62 -1.31 -6.23
N ASP A 90 11.56 -1.85 -5.44
CA ASP A 90 12.31 -3.05 -5.80
C ASP A 90 11.40 -4.27 -5.97
N HIS A 91 10.40 -4.43 -5.10
CA HIS A 91 9.40 -5.50 -5.26
C HIS A 91 8.55 -5.30 -6.52
N HIS A 92 8.14 -4.06 -6.82
CA HIS A 92 7.43 -3.73 -8.05
C HIS A 92 8.25 -4.14 -9.29
N LEU A 93 9.53 -3.77 -9.35
CA LEU A 93 10.41 -4.13 -10.47
C LEU A 93 10.69 -5.63 -10.56
N ARG A 94 10.83 -6.31 -9.42
CA ARG A 94 11.02 -7.77 -9.37
C ARG A 94 9.81 -8.54 -9.91
N GLY A 95 8.60 -7.98 -9.78
CA GLY A 95 7.37 -8.61 -10.21
C GLY A 95 6.97 -9.84 -9.36
N GLY A 96 5.95 -10.56 -9.83
CA GLY A 96 5.30 -11.66 -9.11
C GLY A 96 3.84 -11.37 -8.79
N SER A 97 3.10 -12.38 -8.32
CA SER A 97 1.67 -12.27 -8.02
C SER A 97 1.35 -11.26 -6.90
N ALA A 98 2.30 -11.08 -5.97
CA ALA A 98 2.19 -10.15 -4.86
C ALA A 98 2.88 -8.80 -5.11
N ALA A 99 3.41 -8.56 -6.31
CA ALA A 99 4.12 -7.33 -6.60
C ALA A 99 3.15 -6.13 -6.55
N PRO A 100 3.58 -4.98 -5.99
CA PRO A 100 2.81 -3.74 -6.08
C PRO A 100 2.44 -3.46 -7.54
N LEU A 101 1.20 -3.08 -7.83
CA LEU A 101 0.81 -2.73 -9.20
C LEU A 101 1.37 -1.36 -9.62
N GLN A 102 1.59 -0.47 -8.66
CA GLN A 102 2.19 0.85 -8.86
C GLN A 102 3.07 1.18 -7.66
N ALA A 103 4.23 1.78 -7.89
CA ALA A 103 5.12 2.24 -6.83
C ALA A 103 5.87 3.48 -7.31
N ASP A 104 5.84 4.55 -6.50
CA ASP A 104 6.65 5.73 -6.78
C ASP A 104 8.15 5.36 -6.71
N PRO A 105 8.96 5.73 -7.73
CA PRO A 105 10.40 5.53 -7.69
C PRO A 105 11.05 6.27 -6.49
N PRO A 106 12.17 5.75 -5.96
CA PRO A 106 12.93 6.41 -4.89
C PRO A 106 13.24 7.87 -5.21
N GLY A 107 12.86 8.77 -4.31
CA GLY A 107 13.05 10.21 -4.48
C GLY A 107 12.01 10.91 -5.37
N ASP A 108 11.05 10.17 -5.92
CA ASP A 108 9.85 10.71 -6.55
C ASP A 108 8.66 10.69 -5.57
N CYS A 109 7.65 11.52 -5.85
CA CYS A 109 6.38 11.50 -5.13
C CYS A 109 5.30 11.88 -6.15
N SER A 110 4.46 10.90 -6.52
CA SER A 110 3.29 11.21 -7.32
C SER A 110 2.31 12.03 -6.48
N GLY A 111 1.78 13.12 -7.04
CA GLY A 111 0.71 13.88 -6.37
C GLY A 111 -0.58 13.07 -6.25
N GLU A 112 -1.61 13.64 -5.63
CA GLU A 112 -2.94 12.99 -5.55
C GLU A 112 -3.51 12.64 -6.93
N ASP A 113 -3.09 13.35 -7.98
CA ASP A 113 -3.59 13.28 -9.36
C ASP A 113 -2.62 12.61 -10.36
N GLN A 114 -2.41 11.29 -10.28
CA GLN A 114 -1.92 10.55 -11.45
C GLN A 114 -3.03 9.76 -12.14
N PRO A 115 -3.30 10.00 -13.44
CA PRO A 115 -4.26 9.21 -14.20
C PRO A 115 -3.73 7.79 -14.36
N VAL A 116 -4.61 6.81 -14.19
CA VAL A 116 -4.24 5.42 -14.42
C VAL A 116 -4.26 5.09 -15.91
N ARG A 117 -3.23 4.39 -16.35
CA ARG A 117 -3.04 3.96 -17.74
C ARG A 117 -4.01 2.84 -18.10
N VAL A 118 -4.86 3.08 -19.10
CA VAL A 118 -5.61 2.04 -19.82
C VAL A 118 -5.16 2.05 -21.28
N GLY A 119 -4.42 1.03 -21.71
CA GLY A 119 -4.04 0.80 -23.11
C GLY A 119 -2.61 1.22 -23.52
N GLU A 120 -2.06 0.51 -24.52
CA GLU A 120 -0.74 0.70 -25.12
C GLU A 120 -0.66 1.99 -25.95
N ALA A 121 -0.47 3.12 -25.28
CA ALA A 121 0.09 4.31 -25.92
C ALA A 121 1.10 4.93 -24.95
N ILE A 122 2.37 4.84 -25.32
CA ILE A 122 3.45 5.53 -24.63
C ILE A 122 3.35 7.00 -25.03
N THR A 123 2.54 7.77 -24.32
CA THR A 123 2.69 9.23 -24.33
C THR A 123 3.65 9.59 -23.20
N ASP A 124 4.73 10.29 -23.57
CA ASP A 124 5.69 10.91 -22.65
C ASP A 124 4.97 12.04 -21.88
N HIS A 125 4.09 11.64 -20.96
CA HIS A 125 3.49 12.54 -20.00
C HIS A 125 4.31 12.46 -18.73
N LYS A 126 5.43 13.19 -18.74
CA LYS A 126 6.02 13.79 -17.54
C LYS A 126 5.00 14.74 -16.90
N ASN A 127 3.97 14.19 -16.27
CA ASN A 127 3.28 14.89 -15.20
C ASN A 127 4.07 14.60 -13.94
N VAL A 128 5.27 15.20 -13.90
CA VAL A 128 5.88 15.60 -12.65
C VAL A 128 4.83 16.47 -12.01
N GLY A 129 4.02 15.91 -11.10
CA GLY A 129 3.13 16.69 -10.26
C GLY A 129 3.95 17.87 -9.77
N GLU A 130 3.42 19.09 -9.97
CA GLU A 130 4.13 20.34 -9.68
C GLU A 130 5.00 20.12 -8.46
N LYS A 131 6.32 20.28 -8.63
CA LYS A 131 7.31 19.95 -7.62
C LYS A 131 7.15 20.88 -6.41
N GLY A 132 6.09 20.66 -5.63
CA GLY A 132 5.79 21.37 -4.40
C GLY A 132 6.87 21.06 -3.38
N VAL A 133 7.12 22.00 -2.49
CA VAL A 133 8.23 22.00 -1.51
C VAL A 133 8.21 20.82 -0.50
N GLU A 134 7.30 19.85 -0.66
CA GLU A 134 7.09 18.68 0.22
C GLU A 134 8.04 17.49 -0.03
N TYR A 135 9.02 17.60 -0.93
CA TYR A 135 10.06 16.57 -1.08
C TYR A 135 10.93 16.56 0.19
N PRO A 136 10.82 15.57 1.11
CA PRO A 136 10.66 14.14 0.84
C PRO A 136 9.74 13.43 1.86
N THR A 137 8.60 14.02 2.23
CA THR A 137 7.86 13.58 3.42
C THR A 137 6.71 12.62 3.16
N ARG A 138 6.46 12.23 1.90
CA ARG A 138 5.47 11.21 1.53
C ARG A 138 5.73 10.55 0.18
N PHE A 139 5.08 9.41 -0.08
CA PHE A 139 4.98 8.76 -1.39
C PHE A 139 3.74 7.84 -1.46
N PHE A 140 3.37 7.42 -2.67
CA PHE A 140 2.26 6.49 -2.91
C PHE A 140 2.72 5.14 -3.49
N ALA A 141 1.92 4.11 -3.22
CA ALA A 141 1.98 2.84 -3.91
C ALA A 141 0.58 2.24 -4.05
N ARG A 142 0.39 1.31 -4.99
CA ARG A 142 -0.75 0.40 -5.01
C ARG A 142 -0.28 -0.99 -4.68
N ASP A 143 -0.99 -1.67 -3.78
CA ASP A 143 -0.73 -3.08 -3.52
C ASP A 143 -1.02 -3.94 -4.76
N TYR A 144 -0.80 -5.24 -4.64
CA TYR A 144 -1.00 -6.21 -5.71
C TYR A 144 -2.48 -6.33 -6.17
N ALA A 145 -3.42 -5.81 -5.37
CA ALA A 145 -4.86 -5.77 -5.64
C ALA A 145 -5.36 -4.38 -6.07
N GLY A 146 -4.45 -3.41 -6.25
CA GLY A 146 -4.78 -2.05 -6.67
C GLY A 146 -5.22 -1.11 -5.56
N ASN A 147 -5.18 -1.52 -4.28
CA ASN A 147 -5.46 -0.62 -3.15
C ASN A 147 -4.39 0.47 -3.09
N ARG A 148 -4.78 1.75 -3.21
CA ARG A 148 -3.85 2.88 -3.05
C ARG A 148 -3.50 3.03 -1.58
N LEU A 149 -2.22 3.20 -1.29
CA LEU A 149 -1.64 3.44 0.03
C LEU A 149 -0.78 4.70 -0.05
N GLU A 150 -0.91 5.59 0.93
CA GLU A 150 0.01 6.71 1.14
C GLU A 150 0.89 6.41 2.35
N PHE A 151 2.15 6.83 2.28
CA PHE A 151 3.09 6.77 3.41
C PHE A 151 3.61 8.18 3.64
N SER A 152 3.58 8.67 4.90
CA SER A 152 4.03 10.02 5.24
C SER A 152 4.68 10.11 6.62
N LEU A 153 5.39 11.21 6.92
CA LEU A 153 6.01 11.47 8.23
C LEU A 153 5.02 11.87 9.33
#